data_AF-A0A968STK0-F1
#
_entry.id   AF-A0A968STK0-F1
#
_cell.length_a   1.000
_cell.length_b   1.000
_cell.length_c   1.000
_cell.angle_alpha   90.00
_cell.angle_beta   90.00
_cell.angle_gamma   90.00
#
_symmetry.space_group_name_H-M   'P 1'
#
loop_
_entity.id
_entity.type
_entity.pdbx_description
1 polymer ?
#
loop_
_entity_poly.entity_id
_entity_poly.type
_entity_poly.pdbx_seq_one_letter_code
_entity_poly.pdbx_strand_id
1 'polypeptide(L)'
;MASLVCGRQAIPIYWRLLEKQGCSNLSEQIHVIDIVQPLFADYRLIVLGDREFCSVKLAEALRRRKIGYWLRLRKTATIEFNQQIQLPLWQTGLRPKIGFYWAGVKVTKAQGFGVFNVAAK
;
A
#
# COMPACT_ATOMS: atom_id res chain seq x y z
N MET A 1 -2.63 9.76 9.78
CA MET A 1 -1.85 10.97 9.43
C MET A 1 -1.46 10.86 7.97
N ALA A 2 -1.46 11.98 7.26
CA ALA A 2 -0.87 12.13 5.93
C ALA A 2 0.17 13.25 5.98
N SER A 3 1.30 13.00 5.35
CA SER A 3 2.42 13.92 5.27
C SER A 3 2.88 14.05 3.82
N LEU A 4 3.27 15.26 3.42
CA LEU A 4 3.92 15.52 2.15
C LEU A 4 5.41 15.20 2.29
N VAL A 5 5.93 14.37 1.39
CA VAL A 5 7.36 14.09 1.33
C VAL A 5 8.03 15.19 0.49
N CYS A 6 8.92 15.95 1.13
CA CYS A 6 9.72 17.00 0.49
C CYS A 6 11.20 16.73 0.76
N GLY A 7 11.92 16.26 -0.26
CA GLY A 7 13.31 15.83 -0.12
C GLY A 7 13.46 14.70 0.90
N ARG A 8 14.18 14.98 2.01
CA ARG A 8 14.37 14.04 3.13
C ARG A 8 13.40 14.25 4.29
N GLN A 9 12.45 15.17 4.16
CA GLN A 9 11.53 15.55 5.21
C GLN A 9 10.10 15.10 4.88
N ALA A 10 9.32 14.85 5.91
CA ALA A 10 7.88 14.61 5.81
C ALA A 10 7.16 15.73 6.57
N ILE A 11 6.42 16.57 5.86
CA ILE A 11 5.67 17.69 6.42
C ILE A 11 4.23 17.20 6.68
N PRO A 12 3.77 17.12 7.94
CA PRO A 12 2.39 16.72 8.24
C PRO A 12 1.39 17.70 7.60
N ILE A 13 0.47 17.17 6.80
CA ILE A 13 -0.59 17.97 6.16
C ILE A 13 -1.90 17.81 6.92
N TYR A 14 -2.20 16.58 7.33
CA TYR A 14 -3.42 16.29 8.05
C TYR A 14 -3.24 15.09 9.00
N TRP A 15 -3.73 15.22 10.23
CA TRP A 15 -3.88 14.11 11.14
C TRP A 15 -5.12 14.30 12.00
N ARG A 16 -5.62 13.18 12.51
CA ARG A 16 -6.73 13.12 13.44
C ARG A 16 -6.38 12.10 14.51
N LEU A 17 -6.62 12.46 15.76
CA LEU A 17 -6.57 11.50 16.85
C LEU A 17 -7.82 10.63 16.79
N LEU A 18 -7.66 9.30 16.80
CA LEU A 18 -8.79 8.38 16.80
C LEU A 18 -9.17 8.06 18.24
N GLU A 19 -10.46 8.08 18.56
CA GLU A 19 -11.01 7.73 19.88
C GLU A 19 -11.04 6.20 20.09
N LYS A 20 -9.95 5.52 19.72
CA LYS A 20 -9.80 4.09 19.89
C LYS A 20 -8.33 3.72 19.99
N GLN A 21 -8.07 2.62 20.67
CA GLN A 21 -6.75 2.02 20.72
C GLN A 21 -6.51 1.15 19.47
N GLY A 22 -5.29 1.20 18.93
CA GLY A 22 -4.88 0.38 17.78
C GLY A 22 -4.85 1.14 16.43
N CYS A 23 -4.83 0.37 15.34
CA CYS A 23 -4.63 0.92 13.99
C CYS A 23 -5.92 1.51 13.37
N SER A 24 -5.73 2.40 12.39
CA SER A 24 -6.82 2.89 11.54
C SER A 24 -7.46 1.77 10.71
N ASN A 25 -8.77 1.87 10.48
CA ASN A 25 -9.49 1.01 9.55
C ASN A 25 -9.48 1.62 8.13
N LEU A 26 -9.96 0.88 7.13
CA LEU A 26 -9.96 1.33 5.73
C LEU A 26 -10.73 2.65 5.54
N SER A 27 -11.87 2.81 6.21
CA SER A 27 -12.69 4.03 6.09
C SER A 27 -11.93 5.26 6.60
N GLU A 28 -11.28 5.13 7.76
CA GLU A 28 -10.45 6.20 8.34
C GLU A 28 -9.23 6.52 7.48
N GLN A 29 -8.61 5.50 6.88
CA GLN A 29 -7.48 5.67 5.95
C GLN A 29 -7.92 6.44 4.69
N ILE A 30 -9.06 6.05 4.11
CA ILE A 30 -9.61 6.69 2.92
C ILE A 30 -10.06 8.11 3.22
N HIS A 31 -10.65 8.37 4.39
CA HIS A 31 -11.05 9.71 4.81
C HIS A 31 -9.87 10.69 4.86
N VAL A 32 -8.71 10.24 5.36
CA VAL A 32 -7.47 11.06 5.33
C VAL A 32 -7.05 11.37 3.89
N ILE A 33 -7.18 10.41 2.97
CA ILE A 33 -6.86 10.61 1.55
C ILE A 33 -7.87 11.58 0.90
N ASP A 34 -9.16 11.46 1.21
CA ASP A 34 -10.22 12.33 0.69
C ASP A 34 -10.01 13.79 1.08
N ILE A 35 -9.49 14.05 2.28
CA ILE A 35 -9.18 15.41 2.74
C ILE A 35 -7.96 15.98 2.02
N VAL A 36 -6.93 15.17 1.81
CA VAL A 36 -5.64 15.64 1.30
C VAL A 36 -5.60 15.69 -0.24
N GLN A 37 -6.32 14.82 -0.92
CA GLN A 37 -6.30 14.71 -2.39
C GLN A 37 -6.65 16.03 -3.10
N PRO A 38 -7.68 16.80 -2.71
CA PRO A 38 -8.01 18.07 -3.36
C PRO A 38 -6.92 19.12 -3.26
N LEU A 39 -6.11 19.10 -2.20
CA LEU A 39 -4.99 20.03 -2.00
C LEU A 39 -3.88 19.87 -3.04
N PHE A 40 -3.87 18.74 -3.76
CA PHE A 40 -2.87 18.38 -4.75
C PHE A 40 -3.51 18.07 -6.11
N ALA A 41 -4.65 18.70 -6.44
CA ALA A 41 -5.40 18.43 -7.67
C ALA A 41 -4.57 18.61 -8.96
N ASP A 42 -3.65 19.58 -8.97
CA ASP A 42 -2.78 19.88 -10.12
C ASP A 42 -1.53 18.98 -10.18
N TYR A 43 -1.37 18.07 -9.22
CA TYR A 43 -0.21 17.19 -9.10
C TYR A 43 -0.58 15.72 -9.29
N ARG A 44 0.38 14.95 -9.80
CA ARG A 44 0.28 13.50 -9.78
C ARG A 44 0.51 12.98 -8.36
N LEU A 45 -0.58 12.62 -7.68
CA LEU A 45 -0.52 12.09 -6.32
C LEU A 45 0.02 10.63 -6.29
N ILE A 46 1.04 10.40 -5.46
CA ILE A 46 1.55 9.07 -5.11
C ILE A 46 1.47 8.88 -3.60
N VAL A 47 0.77 7.84 -3.15
CA VAL A 47 0.60 7.51 -1.74
C VAL A 47 1.65 6.51 -1.30
N LEU A 48 2.42 6.87 -0.28
CA LEU A 48 3.36 5.98 0.39
C LEU A 48 2.77 5.50 1.71
N GLY A 49 2.73 4.19 1.94
CA GLY A 49 2.18 3.59 3.16
C GLY A 49 3.15 2.62 3.83
N ASP A 50 3.40 2.80 5.13
CA ASP A 50 4.23 1.90 5.93
C ASP A 50 3.43 0.70 6.50
N ARG A 51 4.05 -0.08 7.40
CA ARG A 51 3.59 -1.34 8.01
C ARG A 51 2.16 -1.34 8.53
N GLU A 52 1.67 -0.19 8.99
CA GLU A 52 0.35 -0.02 9.57
C GLU A 52 -0.75 0.19 8.51
N PHE A 53 -0.37 0.49 7.27
CA PHE A 53 -1.25 0.75 6.13
C PHE A 53 -1.19 -0.38 5.08
N CYS A 54 -0.55 -1.52 5.42
CA CYS A 54 -0.40 -2.73 4.61
C CYS A 54 -1.70 -3.51 4.38
N SER A 55 -2.74 -2.88 3.84
CA SER A 55 -3.94 -3.60 3.43
C SER A 55 -4.08 -3.63 1.90
N VAL A 56 -4.28 -4.83 1.36
CA VAL A 56 -4.61 -5.02 -0.06
C VAL A 56 -5.90 -4.25 -0.42
N LYS A 57 -6.80 -4.11 0.56
CA LYS A 57 -8.02 -3.30 0.45
C LYS A 57 -7.72 -1.81 0.16
N LEU A 58 -6.71 -1.23 0.82
CA LEU A 58 -6.29 0.15 0.55
C LEU A 58 -5.69 0.28 -0.85
N ALA A 59 -4.84 -0.68 -1.26
CA ALA A 59 -4.28 -0.71 -2.61
C ALA A 59 -5.38 -0.73 -3.69
N GLU A 60 -6.42 -1.55 -3.49
CA GLU A 60 -7.55 -1.64 -4.40
C GLU A 60 -8.36 -0.33 -4.46
N ALA A 61 -8.62 0.28 -3.30
CA ALA A 61 -9.31 1.56 -3.23
C ALA A 61 -8.54 2.69 -3.94
N LEU A 62 -7.21 2.76 -3.75
CA LEU A 62 -6.33 3.70 -4.43
C LEU A 62 -6.30 3.45 -5.95
N ARG A 63 -6.24 2.18 -6.36
CA ARG A 63 -6.29 1.76 -7.78
C ARG A 63 -7.58 2.22 -8.45
N ARG A 64 -8.74 2.02 -7.81
CA ARG A 64 -10.04 2.48 -8.33
C ARG A 64 -10.11 3.99 -8.51
N ARG A 65 -9.41 4.74 -7.65
CA ARG A 65 -9.29 6.21 -7.70
C ARG A 65 -8.21 6.70 -8.68
N LYS A 66 -7.52 5.79 -9.37
CA LYS A 66 -6.39 6.09 -10.27
C LYS A 66 -5.23 6.81 -9.58
N ILE A 67 -5.07 6.62 -8.26
CA ILE A 67 -3.97 7.20 -7.47
C ILE A 67 -2.80 6.21 -7.49
N GLY A 68 -1.58 6.70 -7.73
CA GLY A 68 -0.37 5.88 -7.65
C GLY A 68 -0.05 5.53 -6.19
N TYR A 69 0.54 4.37 -5.92
CA TYR A 69 0.90 4.00 -4.55
C TYR A 69 2.08 3.07 -4.45
N TRP A 70 2.81 3.18 -3.34
CA TRP A 70 3.74 2.18 -2.85
C TRP A 70 3.38 1.87 -1.41
N LEU A 71 2.73 0.72 -1.22
CA LEU A 71 2.37 0.21 0.09
C LEU A 71 3.32 -0.92 0.43
N ARG A 72 3.90 -0.86 1.64
CA ARG A 72 4.69 -1.97 2.15
C ARG A 72 3.80 -3.23 2.25
N LEU A 73 4.36 -4.41 2.00
CA LEU A 73 3.67 -5.68 2.23
C LEU A 73 4.28 -6.40 3.43
N ARG A 74 3.45 -7.16 4.15
CA ARG A 74 3.95 -8.08 5.19
C ARG A 74 4.61 -9.29 4.53
N LYS A 75 5.64 -9.85 5.15
CA LYS A 75 6.32 -11.08 4.67
C LYS A 75 5.36 -12.27 4.53
N THR A 76 4.26 -12.27 5.27
CA THR A 76 3.21 -13.30 5.23
C THR A 76 2.16 -13.08 4.14
N ALA A 77 2.25 -12.01 3.34
CA ALA A 77 1.35 -11.83 2.21
C ALA A 77 1.62 -12.92 1.16
N THR A 78 0.55 -13.47 0.58
CA THR A 78 0.63 -14.46 -0.48
C THR A 78 0.61 -13.76 -1.83
N ILE A 79 1.49 -14.19 -2.72
CA ILE A 79 1.48 -13.79 -4.11
C ILE A 79 1.10 -15.00 -4.97
N GLU A 80 0.24 -14.76 -5.94
CA GLU A 80 -0.23 -15.73 -6.91
C GLU A 80 0.30 -15.37 -8.29
N PHE A 81 1.03 -16.31 -8.88
CA PHE A 81 1.57 -16.23 -10.24
C PHE A 81 0.67 -16.99 -11.19
N ASN A 82 0.21 -16.33 -12.26
CA ASN A 82 -0.48 -16.94 -13.40
C ASN A 82 -1.56 -17.98 -13.05
N GLN A 83 -2.28 -17.80 -11.92
CA GLN A 83 -3.32 -18.70 -11.42
C GLN A 83 -2.86 -20.13 -11.08
N GLN A 84 -1.54 -20.37 -10.99
CA GLN A 84 -0.98 -21.72 -10.82
C GLN A 84 -0.17 -21.87 -9.53
N ILE A 85 0.57 -20.82 -9.12
CA ILE A 85 1.48 -20.91 -7.98
C ILE A 85 1.12 -19.83 -6.96
N GLN A 86 0.70 -20.26 -5.77
CA GLN A 86 0.46 -19.40 -4.62
C GLN A 86 1.55 -19.64 -3.57
N LEU A 87 2.35 -18.62 -3.29
CA LEU A 87 3.41 -18.71 -2.30
C LEU A 87 3.41 -17.45 -1.41
N PRO A 88 3.64 -17.59 -0.10
CA PRO A 88 3.89 -16.45 0.75
C PRO A 88 5.23 -15.80 0.39
N LEU A 89 5.34 -14.48 0.55
CA LEU A 89 6.53 -13.72 0.15
C LEU A 89 7.82 -14.26 0.76
N TRP A 90 7.79 -14.80 1.98
CA TRP A 90 8.98 -15.36 2.61
C TRP A 90 9.49 -16.66 1.96
N GLN A 91 8.65 -17.39 1.21
CA GLN A 91 9.06 -18.60 0.47
C GLN A 91 9.59 -18.29 -0.94
N THR A 92 9.54 -17.03 -1.38
CA THR A 92 9.99 -16.63 -2.74
C THR A 92 11.51 -16.60 -2.91
N GLY A 93 12.28 -16.91 -1.86
CA GLY A 93 13.73 -16.78 -1.88
C GLY A 93 14.25 -15.37 -1.59
N LEU A 94 13.37 -14.44 -1.17
CA LEU A 94 13.75 -13.10 -0.72
C LEU A 94 14.78 -13.15 0.42
N ARG A 95 15.98 -12.62 0.15
CA ARG A 95 17.08 -12.48 1.12
C ARG A 95 17.62 -11.05 1.06
N PRO A 96 18.20 -10.54 2.17
CA PRO A 96 18.87 -9.25 2.15
C PRO A 96 19.86 -9.15 0.98
N LYS A 97 19.88 -8.02 0.27
CA LYS A 97 20.71 -7.73 -0.92
C LYS A 97 20.21 -8.35 -2.23
N ILE A 98 19.11 -9.09 -2.25
CA ILE A 98 18.50 -9.61 -3.47
C ILE A 98 17.20 -8.86 -3.75
N GLY A 99 17.18 -8.14 -4.87
CA GLY A 99 16.00 -7.43 -5.36
C GLY A 99 15.14 -8.31 -6.25
N PHE A 100 13.83 -8.29 -6.03
CA PHE A 100 12.84 -8.93 -6.90
C PHE A 100 11.83 -7.89 -7.39
N TYR A 101 11.39 -8.06 -8.63
CA TYR A 101 10.27 -7.32 -9.19
C TYR A 101 9.32 -8.29 -9.88
N TRP A 102 8.10 -8.34 -9.40
CA TRP A 102 7.02 -9.13 -9.96
C TRP A 102 5.96 -8.19 -10.52
N ALA A 103 5.86 -8.14 -11.85
CA ALA A 103 4.84 -7.37 -12.54
C ALA A 103 3.55 -8.19 -12.63
N GLY A 104 2.41 -7.54 -12.40
CA GLY A 104 1.12 -8.16 -12.67
C GLY A 104 0.80 -9.39 -11.82
N VAL A 105 1.26 -9.45 -10.57
CA VAL A 105 0.96 -10.56 -9.66
C VAL A 105 -0.25 -10.27 -8.81
N LYS A 106 -1.03 -11.31 -8.50
CA LYS A 106 -2.20 -11.17 -7.65
C LYS A 106 -1.76 -11.32 -6.20
N VAL A 107 -2.03 -10.32 -5.36
CA VAL A 107 -1.62 -10.31 -3.94
C VAL A 107 -2.83 -10.66 -3.09
N THR A 108 -2.82 -11.81 -2.43
CA THR A 108 -3.97 -12.31 -1.66
C THR A 108 -3.68 -12.39 -0.16
N LYS A 109 -4.69 -11.99 0.64
CA LYS A 109 -4.89 -12.43 2.03
C LYS A 109 -6.20 -13.22 2.19
N ALA A 110 -7.13 -13.05 1.26
CA ALA A 110 -8.40 -13.76 1.08
C ALA A 110 -8.72 -13.77 -0.43
N GLN A 111 -9.65 -14.61 -0.89
CA GLN A 111 -10.06 -14.67 -2.30
C GLN A 111 -10.51 -13.30 -2.83
N GLY A 112 -10.10 -12.94 -4.05
CA GLY A 112 -10.71 -11.83 -4.82
C GLY A 112 -9.91 -10.54 -4.98
N PHE A 113 -8.70 -10.42 -4.41
CA PHE A 113 -7.92 -9.20 -4.59
C PHE A 113 -7.28 -9.10 -5.98
N GLY A 114 -7.16 -7.86 -6.49
CA GLY A 114 -6.70 -7.56 -7.84
C GLY A 114 -5.21 -7.85 -8.12
N VAL A 115 -4.82 -7.48 -9.33
CA VAL A 115 -3.45 -7.63 -9.85
C VAL A 115 -2.62 -6.38 -9.54
N PHE A 116 -1.43 -6.57 -8.99
CA PHE A 116 -0.52 -5.53 -8.50
C PHE A 116 0.93 -5.79 -8.92
N ASN A 117 1.74 -4.74 -8.96
CA ASN A 117 3.19 -4.88 -9.08
C ASN A 117 3.80 -4.95 -7.68
N VAL A 118 4.69 -5.92 -7.47
CA VAL A 118 5.37 -6.13 -6.19
C VAL A 118 6.87 -6.01 -6.40
N ALA A 119 7.48 -5.03 -5.72
CA ALA A 119 8.93 -4.87 -5.65
C ALA A 119 9.41 -5.24 -4.24
N ALA A 120 10.54 -5.93 -4.16
CA ALA A 120 11.18 -6.30 -2.91
C ALA A 120 12.71 -6.17 -3.05
N LYS A 121 13.40 -5.82 -1.97
CA LYS A 121 14.85 -5.57 -1.92
C LYS A 121 15.40 -5.93 -0.54
#